data_AF-A0A252BYR3-F1
#
_entry.id   AF-A0A252BYR3-F1
#
_cell.length_a   1.000
_cell.length_b   1.000
_cell.length_c   1.000
_cell.angle_alpha   90.00
_cell.angle_beta   90.00
_cell.angle_gamma   90.00
#
_symmetry.space_group_name_H-M   'P 1'
#
loop_
_entity.id
_entity.type
_entity.pdbx_description
1 polymer ?
#
loop_
_entity_poly.entity_id
_entity_poly.type
_entity_poly.pdbx_seq_one_letter_code
_entity_poly.pdbx_strand_id
1 'polypeptide(L)'
;MPEVVLAHQVDFATWHSASRYFVHLGTVPEALHWTVAPIGAEEQYGAGTAQTYPAPPPVLTLSRRFAVALGLALQLHDPARFARLYRIMYRLVHDGLELTDLHDPDLMWLRQSMVAVRADTVRFREAFSAFSMQQQTPAILQNTPEHYILEANARYCTQRNARPWQVVTPYRRMEWTGNALRFAAGTDAVPDEAAVQWQADGAGIWLGYALSVMQPQRKDVAEAPNLALLGAEAVDCRACALWEPASRTVFGEGPQNAKLMLVGEQPGDQEDQQGRPFVGPAGQVLDKALCEAGLQRHQVYVTNAVKHFHFIWKGSRRLHQKPQAEHVAACRVWLDAERRLVRPALLVMLGATAAQSVLQKPVTISATRSRLFHLEGETQGLVTVHPSYLLRLPDEASRQREYARFVEDLRLAAHYVGQADPCATEE
;
A
#
# COMPACT_ATOMS: atom_id res chain seq x y z
N MET A 1 1.56 42.06 -12.28
CA MET A 1 0.95 41.06 -11.38
C MET A 1 2.01 40.00 -11.15
N PRO A 2 2.36 39.63 -9.90
CA PRO A 2 3.26 38.51 -9.67
C PRO A 2 2.73 37.26 -10.36
N GLU A 3 3.61 36.58 -11.09
CA GLU A 3 3.32 35.32 -11.75
C GLU A 3 4.07 34.21 -11.01
N VAL A 4 3.33 33.16 -10.64
CA VAL A 4 3.87 31.93 -10.08
C VAL A 4 3.85 30.85 -11.15
N VAL A 5 5.04 30.38 -11.54
CA VAL A 5 5.20 29.33 -12.55
C VAL A 5 5.47 28.00 -11.86
N LEU A 6 4.59 27.03 -12.08
CA LEU A 6 4.68 25.66 -11.58
C LEU A 6 5.37 24.77 -12.63
N ALA A 7 6.33 23.95 -12.20
CA ALA A 7 7.12 23.16 -13.14
C ALA A 7 6.32 22.02 -13.79
N HIS A 8 5.27 21.53 -13.12
CA HIS A 8 4.38 20.49 -13.63
C HIS A 8 3.01 20.52 -12.93
N GLN A 9 2.09 19.69 -13.40
CA GLN A 9 0.68 19.68 -12.99
C GLN A 9 0.43 19.36 -11.51
N VAL A 10 1.42 18.85 -10.78
CA VAL A 10 1.30 18.51 -9.35
C VAL A 10 2.48 19.03 -8.53
N ASP A 11 3.06 20.16 -8.97
CA ASP A 11 4.15 20.85 -8.27
C ASP A 11 3.66 21.49 -6.96
N PHE A 12 3.42 20.60 -5.98
CA PHE A 12 2.92 20.98 -4.66
C PHE A 12 3.95 21.80 -3.89
N ALA A 13 5.25 21.53 -4.09
CA ALA A 13 6.32 22.21 -3.36
C ALA A 13 6.37 23.71 -3.73
N THR A 14 6.39 24.04 -5.02
CA THR A 14 6.37 25.42 -5.49
C THR A 14 5.06 26.10 -5.09
N TRP A 15 3.91 25.45 -5.33
CA TRP A 15 2.61 26.00 -4.95
C TRP A 15 2.50 26.28 -3.45
N HIS A 16 2.94 25.35 -2.60
CA HIS A 16 2.88 25.47 -1.14
C HIS A 16 3.80 26.59 -0.64
N SER A 17 5.02 26.69 -1.17
CA SER A 17 5.97 27.75 -0.82
C SER A 17 5.44 29.13 -1.21
N ALA A 18 4.99 29.29 -2.46
CA ALA A 18 4.40 30.52 -2.97
C ALA A 18 3.16 30.95 -2.18
N SER A 19 2.25 29.99 -1.93
CA SER A 19 1.00 30.25 -1.22
C SER A 19 1.26 30.77 0.20
N ARG A 20 2.19 30.14 0.92
CA ARG A 20 2.56 30.61 2.27
C ARG A 20 3.15 32.01 2.25
N TYR A 21 4.02 32.29 1.28
CA TYR A 21 4.67 33.59 1.13
C TYR A 21 3.66 34.71 0.82
N PHE A 22 2.82 34.53 -0.20
CA PHE A 22 1.87 35.57 -0.63
C PHE A 22 0.68 35.74 0.32
N VAL A 23 0.23 34.67 0.99
CA VAL A 23 -0.75 34.78 2.08
C VAL A 23 -0.16 35.59 3.23
N HIS A 24 1.11 35.36 3.60
CA HIS A 24 1.77 36.15 4.63
C HIS A 24 1.87 37.64 4.27
N LEU A 25 2.14 37.96 3.00
CA LEU A 25 2.16 39.34 2.50
C LEU A 25 0.76 39.96 2.34
N GLY A 26 -0.32 39.22 2.57
CA GLY A 26 -1.69 39.72 2.36
C GLY A 26 -2.03 39.97 0.90
N THR A 27 -1.34 39.31 -0.05
CA THR A 27 -1.62 39.47 -1.49
C THR A 27 -2.98 38.85 -1.82
N VAL A 28 -3.93 39.67 -2.27
CA VAL A 28 -5.28 39.20 -2.63
C VAL A 28 -5.23 38.21 -3.81
N PRO A 29 -6.14 37.22 -3.89
CA PRO A 29 -6.13 36.20 -4.94
C PRO A 29 -6.13 36.74 -6.38
N GLU A 30 -6.83 37.85 -6.63
CA GLU A 30 -6.95 38.48 -7.94
C GLU A 30 -5.65 39.16 -8.39
N ALA A 31 -4.71 39.38 -7.47
CA ALA A 31 -3.41 39.98 -7.73
C ALA A 31 -2.31 38.95 -7.98
N LEU A 32 -2.64 37.67 -8.17
CA LEU A 32 -1.67 36.59 -8.40
C LEU A 32 -2.06 35.75 -9.62
N HIS A 33 -1.12 35.54 -10.53
CA HIS A 33 -1.31 34.64 -11.66
C HIS A 33 -0.62 33.30 -11.42
N TRP A 34 -1.27 32.21 -11.80
CA TRP A 34 -0.74 30.84 -11.68
C TRP A 34 -0.64 30.23 -13.07
N THR A 35 0.56 29.82 -13.46
CA THR A 35 0.81 29.14 -14.74
C THR A 35 1.52 27.82 -14.49
N VAL A 36 1.27 26.84 -15.37
CA VAL A 36 1.94 25.53 -15.35
C VAL A 36 2.76 25.43 -16.63
N ALA A 37 4.02 25.01 -16.49
CA ALA A 37 4.87 24.77 -17.64
C ALA A 37 4.25 23.73 -18.60
N PRO A 38 4.45 23.86 -19.93
CA PRO A 38 3.95 22.88 -20.89
C PRO A 38 4.52 21.47 -20.62
N ILE A 39 3.72 20.43 -20.88
CA ILE A 39 4.17 19.03 -20.79
C ILE A 39 5.36 18.82 -21.74
N GLY A 40 6.43 18.20 -21.26
CA GLY A 40 7.65 17.98 -22.03
C GLY A 40 8.65 19.15 -22.01
N ALA A 41 8.28 20.32 -21.48
CA ALA A 41 9.23 21.40 -21.20
C ALA A 41 9.97 21.21 -19.86
N GLU A 42 9.75 20.09 -19.18
CA GLU A 42 10.26 19.75 -17.85
C GLU A 42 11.79 19.77 -17.77
N GLU A 43 12.48 19.54 -18.90
CA GLU A 43 13.93 19.61 -19.03
C GLU A 43 14.49 21.03 -18.87
N GLN A 44 13.71 22.05 -19.22
CA GLN A 44 14.07 23.45 -18.94
C GLN A 44 14.03 23.74 -17.44
N TYR A 45 13.32 22.90 -16.68
CA TYR A 45 13.16 23.05 -15.26
C TYR A 45 14.05 22.06 -14.48
N GLY A 46 15.38 22.18 -14.64
CA GLY A 46 16.34 21.50 -13.77
C GLY A 46 16.28 22.01 -12.31
N ALA A 47 17.09 21.42 -11.42
CA ALA A 47 17.13 21.67 -9.96
C ALA A 47 17.40 23.12 -9.47
N GLY A 48 17.28 24.13 -10.33
CA GLY A 48 17.43 25.56 -10.02
C GLY A 48 16.41 26.48 -10.70
N THR A 49 15.29 25.95 -11.20
CA THR A 49 14.28 26.72 -11.96
C THR A 49 12.92 26.82 -11.29
N ALA A 50 12.64 25.97 -10.29
CA ALA A 50 11.49 26.14 -9.44
C ALA A 50 11.61 27.49 -8.72
N GLN A 51 10.58 28.34 -8.85
CA GLN A 51 10.57 29.62 -8.14
C GLN A 51 10.62 29.36 -6.64
N THR A 52 11.68 29.84 -6.00
CA THR A 52 11.84 29.73 -4.55
C THR A 52 11.34 31.01 -3.90
N TYR A 53 10.62 30.85 -2.79
CA TYR A 53 10.09 31.95 -2.01
C TYR A 53 10.72 31.94 -0.62
N PRO A 54 11.04 33.11 -0.04
CA PRO A 54 11.52 33.21 1.34
C PRO A 54 10.52 32.54 2.29
N ALA A 55 11.03 31.73 3.22
CA ALA A 55 10.20 31.11 4.24
C ALA A 55 9.57 32.23 5.12
N PRO A 56 8.24 32.35 5.19
CA PRO A 56 7.62 33.34 6.05
C PRO A 56 7.84 32.97 7.52
N PRO A 57 7.79 33.94 8.46
CA PRO A 57 7.74 33.65 9.88
C PRO A 57 6.60 32.66 10.19
N PRO A 58 6.69 31.86 11.28
CA PRO A 58 5.75 30.78 11.57
C PRO A 58 4.40 31.32 12.05
N VAL A 59 3.60 31.85 11.11
CA VAL A 59 2.28 32.44 11.40
C VAL A 59 1.15 31.53 10.90
N LEU A 60 1.38 30.76 9.83
CA LEU A 60 0.38 29.87 9.25
C LEU A 60 0.59 28.40 9.66
N THR A 61 -0.22 27.91 10.59
CA THR A 61 -0.32 26.48 10.93
C THR A 61 -1.65 25.92 10.45
N LEU A 62 -1.61 25.11 9.39
CA LEU A 62 -2.79 24.41 8.89
C LEU A 62 -3.00 23.10 9.64
N SER A 63 -4.26 22.73 9.87
CA SER A 63 -4.56 21.40 10.43
C SER A 63 -4.11 20.30 9.46
N ARG A 64 -3.68 19.14 10.00
CA ARG A 64 -3.27 17.98 9.20
C ARG A 64 -4.38 17.52 8.23
N ARG A 65 -5.64 17.59 8.66
CA ARG A 65 -6.80 17.23 7.83
C ARG A 65 -6.93 18.13 6.62
N PHE A 66 -6.76 19.43 6.81
CA PHE A 66 -6.82 20.39 5.72
C PHE A 66 -5.63 20.27 4.76
N ALA A 67 -4.42 20.04 5.28
CA ALA A 67 -3.25 19.76 4.43
C ALA A 67 -3.46 18.54 3.51
N VAL A 68 -4.09 17.47 4.02
CA VAL A 68 -4.46 16.30 3.21
C VAL A 68 -5.52 16.66 2.15
N ALA A 69 -6.52 17.48 2.49
CA ALA A 69 -7.53 17.95 1.55
C ALA A 69 -6.91 18.76 0.39
N LEU A 70 -5.99 19.67 0.71
CA LEU A 70 -5.24 20.45 -0.29
C LEU A 70 -4.44 19.54 -1.22
N GLY A 71 -3.70 18.57 -0.66
CA GLY A 71 -2.89 17.63 -1.45
C GLY A 71 -3.71 16.75 -2.40
N LEU A 72 -4.95 16.39 -2.03
CA LEU A 72 -5.88 15.69 -2.92
C LEU A 72 -6.42 16.63 -4.00
N ALA A 73 -6.92 17.80 -3.64
CA ALA A 73 -7.52 18.73 -4.59
C ALA A 73 -6.52 19.32 -5.60
N LEU A 74 -5.23 19.37 -5.25
CA LEU A 74 -4.16 19.78 -6.17
C LEU A 74 -4.02 18.83 -7.37
N GLN A 75 -4.44 17.58 -7.23
CA GLN A 75 -4.40 16.57 -8.31
C GLN A 75 -5.57 16.72 -9.30
N LEU A 76 -6.57 17.56 -9.02
CA LEU A 76 -7.73 17.74 -9.88
C LEU A 76 -7.31 18.23 -11.29
N HIS A 77 -7.93 17.72 -12.34
CA HIS A 77 -7.76 18.26 -13.69
C HIS A 77 -8.65 19.50 -13.89
N ASP A 78 -8.29 20.59 -13.21
CA ASP A 78 -8.91 21.91 -13.33
C ASP A 78 -7.81 22.98 -13.38
N PRO A 79 -7.68 23.75 -14.47
CA PRO A 79 -6.69 24.82 -14.58
C PRO A 79 -6.78 25.86 -13.45
N ALA A 80 -7.97 26.08 -12.88
CA ALA A 80 -8.21 27.07 -11.83
C ALA A 80 -7.85 26.57 -10.42
N ARG A 81 -7.48 25.29 -10.24
CA ARG A 81 -7.30 24.68 -8.90
C ARG A 81 -6.29 25.41 -8.03
N PHE A 82 -5.14 25.83 -8.58
CA PHE A 82 -4.09 26.49 -7.80
C PHE A 82 -4.54 27.85 -7.26
N ALA A 83 -5.23 28.64 -8.09
CA ALA A 83 -5.83 29.91 -7.70
C ALA A 83 -6.94 29.73 -6.66
N ARG A 84 -7.81 28.73 -6.82
CA ARG A 84 -8.88 28.44 -5.85
C ARG A 84 -8.35 27.96 -4.51
N LEU A 85 -7.38 27.05 -4.51
CA LEU A 85 -6.74 26.57 -3.28
C LEU A 85 -6.01 27.71 -2.56
N TYR A 86 -5.34 28.60 -3.31
CA TYR A 86 -4.75 29.81 -2.75
C TYR A 86 -5.81 30.72 -2.12
N ARG A 87 -6.93 30.97 -2.82
CA ARG A 87 -8.05 31.76 -2.30
C ARG A 87 -8.58 31.18 -0.99
N ILE A 88 -8.75 29.87 -0.88
CA ILE A 88 -9.18 29.22 0.37
C ILE A 88 -8.17 29.50 1.49
N MET A 89 -6.87 29.34 1.22
CA MET A 89 -5.83 29.63 2.21
C MET A 89 -5.82 31.10 2.63
N TYR A 90 -6.02 32.02 1.69
CA TYR A 90 -6.12 33.45 1.98
C TYR A 90 -7.32 33.75 2.90
N ARG A 91 -8.50 33.28 2.52
CA ARG A 91 -9.76 33.50 3.26
C ARG A 91 -9.74 32.90 4.67
N LEU A 92 -9.02 31.80 4.88
CA LEU A 92 -8.80 31.20 6.20
C LEU A 92 -8.00 32.11 7.14
N VAL A 93 -7.08 32.90 6.61
CA VAL A 93 -6.18 33.74 7.41
C VAL A 93 -6.75 35.14 7.60
N HIS A 94 -7.26 35.73 6.53
CA HIS A 94 -7.59 37.15 6.48
C HIS A 94 -9.10 37.41 6.59
N ASP A 95 -9.95 36.48 6.16
CA ASP A 95 -11.39 36.71 6.02
C ASP A 95 -12.24 35.91 7.03
N GLY A 96 -11.61 35.14 7.91
CA GLY A 96 -12.30 34.36 8.95
C GLY A 96 -13.10 33.17 8.43
N LEU A 97 -12.74 32.60 7.27
CA LEU A 97 -13.41 31.41 6.72
C LEU A 97 -13.36 30.24 7.72
N GLU A 98 -14.52 29.70 8.07
CA GLU A 98 -14.61 28.49 8.89
C GLU A 98 -14.61 27.23 8.02
N LEU A 99 -13.65 26.32 8.23
CA LEU A 99 -13.57 25.04 7.49
C LEU A 99 -14.82 24.15 7.63
N THR A 100 -15.64 24.41 8.65
CA THR A 100 -16.90 23.72 8.92
C THR A 100 -18.07 24.25 8.11
N ASP A 101 -17.92 25.38 7.40
CA ASP A 101 -18.99 25.92 6.56
C ASP A 101 -19.30 24.96 5.40
N LEU A 102 -20.52 24.43 5.41
CA LEU A 102 -21.02 23.49 4.42
C LEU A 102 -21.54 24.16 3.15
N HIS A 103 -21.85 25.46 3.21
CA HIS A 103 -22.49 26.22 2.13
C HIS A 103 -21.51 27.17 1.43
N ASP A 104 -20.32 27.39 2.00
CA ASP A 104 -19.27 28.14 1.32
C ASP A 104 -18.91 27.50 -0.04
N PRO A 105 -18.96 28.25 -1.15
CA PRO A 105 -18.77 27.70 -2.49
C PRO A 105 -17.35 27.13 -2.71
N ASP A 106 -16.32 27.70 -2.08
CA ASP A 106 -14.96 27.18 -2.21
C ASP A 106 -14.79 25.87 -1.45
N LEU A 107 -15.37 25.78 -0.25
CA LEU A 107 -15.33 24.54 0.53
C LEU A 107 -16.21 23.44 -0.08
N MET A 108 -17.33 23.79 -0.71
CA MET A 108 -18.13 22.85 -1.51
C MET A 108 -17.32 22.32 -2.70
N TRP A 109 -16.68 23.20 -3.46
CA TRP A 109 -15.80 22.81 -4.56
C TRP A 109 -14.64 21.93 -4.07
N LEU A 110 -13.99 22.28 -2.95
CA LEU A 110 -12.91 21.50 -2.37
C LEU A 110 -13.38 20.07 -2.03
N ARG A 111 -14.54 19.93 -1.39
CA ARG A 111 -15.14 18.62 -1.06
C ARG A 111 -15.44 17.80 -2.32
N GLN A 112 -16.06 18.42 -3.33
CA GLN A 112 -16.35 17.75 -4.61
C GLN A 112 -15.08 17.31 -5.34
N SER A 113 -14.05 18.15 -5.35
CA SER A 113 -12.75 17.86 -5.95
C SER A 113 -12.09 16.66 -5.28
N MET A 114 -12.13 16.59 -3.95
CA MET A 114 -11.63 15.44 -3.20
C MET A 114 -12.38 14.15 -3.55
N VAL A 115 -13.71 14.21 -3.73
CA VAL A 115 -14.51 13.04 -4.12
C VAL A 115 -14.13 12.56 -5.52
N ALA A 116 -14.00 13.47 -6.48
CA ALA A 116 -13.61 13.15 -7.86
C ALA A 116 -12.20 12.52 -7.94
N VAL A 117 -11.20 13.15 -7.31
CA VAL A 117 -9.81 12.64 -7.26
C VAL A 117 -9.74 11.28 -6.56
N ARG A 118 -10.51 11.08 -5.49
CA ARG A 118 -10.58 9.78 -4.80
C ARG A 118 -11.17 8.69 -5.69
N ALA A 119 -12.27 8.98 -6.39
CA ALA A 119 -12.89 8.03 -7.31
C ALA A 119 -11.92 7.61 -8.43
N ASP A 120 -11.20 8.58 -9.01
CA ASP A 120 -10.19 8.29 -10.04
C ASP A 120 -9.00 7.50 -9.47
N THR A 121 -8.54 7.85 -8.27
CA THR A 121 -7.49 7.10 -7.55
C THR A 121 -7.91 5.66 -7.30
N VAL A 122 -9.16 5.41 -6.87
CA VAL A 122 -9.68 4.04 -6.69
C VAL A 122 -9.57 3.29 -8.01
N ARG A 123 -10.19 3.79 -9.09
CA ARG A 123 -10.16 3.15 -10.43
C ARG A 123 -8.75 2.84 -10.90
N PHE A 124 -7.82 3.79 -10.77
CA PHE A 124 -6.41 3.59 -11.10
C PHE A 124 -5.78 2.48 -10.27
N ARG A 125 -6.00 2.46 -8.95
CA ARG A 125 -5.44 1.45 -8.05
C ARG A 125 -6.02 0.06 -8.33
N GLU A 126 -7.28 -0.06 -8.73
CA GLU A 126 -7.89 -1.33 -9.18
C GLU A 126 -7.17 -1.84 -10.43
N ALA A 127 -7.03 -0.98 -11.45
CA ALA A 127 -6.36 -1.31 -12.69
C ALA A 127 -4.90 -1.73 -12.46
N PHE A 128 -4.16 -0.96 -11.65
CA PHE A 128 -2.78 -1.28 -11.30
C PHE A 128 -2.67 -2.58 -10.49
N SER A 129 -3.61 -2.85 -9.58
CA SER A 129 -3.62 -4.08 -8.80
C SER A 129 -3.89 -5.31 -9.68
N ALA A 130 -4.83 -5.21 -10.63
CA ALA A 130 -5.11 -6.27 -11.60
C ALA A 130 -3.87 -6.54 -12.48
N PHE A 131 -3.25 -5.47 -12.99
CA PHE A 131 -2.01 -5.53 -13.74
C PHE A 131 -0.88 -6.20 -12.95
N SER A 132 -0.71 -5.85 -11.66
CA SER A 132 0.36 -6.38 -10.80
C SER A 132 0.26 -7.88 -10.54
N MET A 133 -0.93 -8.47 -10.72
CA MET A 133 -1.15 -9.91 -10.59
C MET A 133 -0.74 -10.70 -11.85
N GLN A 134 -0.62 -10.03 -12.99
CA GLN A 134 -0.22 -10.64 -14.25
C GLN A 134 1.32 -10.74 -14.33
N GLN A 135 1.86 -11.96 -14.43
CA GLN A 135 3.31 -12.21 -14.32
C GLN A 135 4.09 -12.00 -15.65
N GLN A 136 3.72 -11.04 -16.49
CA GLN A 136 4.34 -10.85 -17.82
C GLN A 136 5.45 -9.79 -17.82
N THR A 137 6.37 -9.83 -18.81
CA THR A 137 7.49 -8.89 -18.99
C THR A 137 7.69 -8.55 -20.48
N PRO A 138 7.92 -7.26 -20.87
CA PRO A 138 7.86 -6.05 -20.03
C PRO A 138 6.42 -5.72 -19.64
N ALA A 139 6.22 -5.37 -18.37
CA ALA A 139 4.90 -5.07 -17.84
C ALA A 139 4.63 -3.56 -17.96
N ILE A 140 3.92 -3.14 -19.02
CA ILE A 140 3.49 -1.76 -19.22
C ILE A 140 1.98 -1.67 -18.96
N LEU A 141 1.57 -0.83 -18.01
CA LEU A 141 0.19 -0.44 -17.82
C LEU A 141 -0.09 0.86 -18.57
N GLN A 142 -0.94 0.80 -19.60
CA GLN A 142 -1.55 2.01 -20.16
C GLN A 142 -2.77 2.40 -19.35
N ASN A 143 -2.86 3.68 -19.00
CA ASN A 143 -4.00 4.22 -18.28
C ASN A 143 -4.25 5.68 -18.66
N THR A 144 -5.52 6.08 -18.73
CA THR A 144 -5.94 7.44 -19.02
C THR A 144 -6.74 7.98 -17.84
N PRO A 145 -6.07 8.40 -16.75
CA PRO A 145 -6.76 8.93 -15.59
C PRO A 145 -7.44 10.26 -15.92
N GLU A 146 -8.56 10.54 -15.26
CA GLU A 146 -9.28 11.82 -15.39
C GLU A 146 -8.52 12.97 -14.72
N HIS A 147 -7.64 12.65 -13.78
CA HIS A 147 -6.92 13.59 -12.91
C HIS A 147 -5.41 13.32 -12.87
N TYR A 148 -4.65 14.27 -12.31
CA TYR A 148 -3.19 14.19 -12.18
C TYR A 148 -2.77 13.38 -10.95
N ILE A 149 -3.08 12.09 -10.95
CA ILE A 149 -2.96 11.20 -9.78
C ILE A 149 -1.72 10.30 -9.75
N LEU A 150 -0.88 10.30 -10.78
CA LEU A 150 0.12 9.25 -10.98
C LEU A 150 1.26 9.34 -9.97
N GLU A 151 1.86 10.53 -9.85
CA GLU A 151 2.93 10.81 -8.90
C GLU A 151 2.47 10.53 -7.46
N ALA A 152 1.27 11.00 -7.11
CA ALA A 152 0.69 10.80 -5.80
C ALA A 152 0.44 9.32 -5.44
N ASN A 153 0.29 8.46 -6.45
CA ASN A 153 0.11 7.02 -6.28
C ASN A 153 1.42 6.21 -6.45
N ALA A 154 2.56 6.85 -6.66
CA ALA A 154 3.82 6.16 -6.88
C ALA A 154 4.22 5.25 -5.70
N ARG A 155 4.02 5.71 -4.47
CA ARG A 155 4.22 4.89 -3.26
C ARG A 155 3.29 3.67 -3.25
N TYR A 156 2.03 3.85 -3.62
CA TYR A 156 1.09 2.73 -3.70
C TYR A 156 1.59 1.68 -4.69
N CYS A 157 1.96 2.10 -5.90
CA CYS A 157 2.42 1.21 -6.96
C CYS A 157 3.68 0.43 -6.57
N THR A 158 4.68 1.11 -5.99
CA THR A 158 5.96 0.48 -5.57
C THR A 158 5.81 -0.47 -4.38
N GLN A 159 4.84 -0.21 -3.49
CA GLN A 159 4.49 -1.14 -2.42
C GLN A 159 3.69 -2.33 -2.93
N ARG A 160 2.80 -2.10 -3.91
CA ARG A 160 1.90 -3.11 -4.46
C ARG A 160 2.60 -4.13 -5.35
N ASN A 161 3.60 -3.70 -6.11
CA ASN A 161 4.38 -4.55 -7.01
C ASN A 161 5.88 -4.21 -6.93
N ALA A 162 6.66 -5.17 -6.42
CA ALA A 162 8.10 -5.02 -6.26
C ALA A 162 8.89 -5.29 -7.56
N ARG A 163 8.31 -5.98 -8.54
CA ARG A 163 8.95 -6.27 -9.84
C ARG A 163 9.02 -5.01 -10.69
N PRO A 164 9.92 -4.92 -11.68
CA PRO A 164 9.93 -3.78 -12.59
C PRO A 164 8.61 -3.62 -13.35
N TRP A 165 8.14 -2.38 -13.48
CA TRP A 165 6.92 -2.04 -14.21
C TRP A 165 6.97 -0.59 -14.72
N GLN A 166 6.17 -0.31 -15.73
CA GLN A 166 5.93 1.06 -16.21
C GLN A 166 4.43 1.36 -16.26
N VAL A 167 4.08 2.61 -15.96
CA VAL A 167 2.74 3.16 -16.17
C VAL A 167 2.85 4.31 -17.15
N VAL A 168 2.07 4.26 -18.23
CA VAL A 168 2.04 5.26 -19.29
C VAL A 168 0.66 5.93 -19.29
N THR A 169 0.66 7.26 -19.19
CA THR A 169 -0.54 8.09 -19.29
C THR A 169 -0.29 9.28 -20.23
N PRO A 170 -1.32 10.00 -20.69
CA PRO A 170 -1.15 11.15 -21.57
C PRO A 170 -0.29 12.28 -21.01
N TYR A 171 -0.33 12.52 -19.69
CA TYR A 171 0.41 13.64 -19.08
C TYR A 171 1.71 13.25 -18.40
N ARG A 172 1.83 11.99 -17.92
CA ARG A 172 2.99 11.52 -17.15
C ARG A 172 3.27 10.04 -17.40
N ARG A 173 4.54 9.68 -17.32
CA ARG A 173 4.98 8.29 -17.19
C ARG A 173 5.66 8.07 -15.86
N MET A 174 5.55 6.85 -15.36
CA MET A 174 6.16 6.42 -14.12
C MET A 174 6.77 5.03 -14.30
N GLU A 175 8.04 4.88 -13.96
CA GLU A 175 8.78 3.63 -14.03
C GLU A 175 9.27 3.24 -12.63
N TRP A 176 9.13 1.96 -12.32
CA TRP A 176 9.86 1.31 -11.23
C TRP A 176 10.80 0.26 -11.82
N THR A 177 12.10 0.42 -11.57
CA THR A 177 13.14 -0.50 -12.07
C THR A 177 13.36 -1.71 -11.16
N GLY A 178 12.59 -1.84 -10.07
CA GLY A 178 12.89 -2.77 -8.96
C GLY A 178 13.69 -2.13 -7.83
N ASN A 179 14.37 -1.00 -8.07
CA ASN A 179 15.16 -0.29 -7.06
C ASN A 179 15.04 1.24 -7.11
N ALA A 180 14.61 1.81 -8.22
CA ALA A 180 14.48 3.25 -8.40
C ALA A 180 13.14 3.58 -9.06
N LEU A 181 12.51 4.63 -8.55
CA LEU A 181 11.32 5.23 -9.14
C LEU A 181 11.76 6.38 -10.05
N ARG A 182 11.16 6.48 -11.23
CA ARG A 182 11.47 7.50 -12.23
C ARG A 182 10.21 8.03 -12.90
N PHE A 183 10.27 9.27 -13.36
CA PHE A 183 9.21 9.94 -14.09
C PHE A 183 9.70 10.46 -15.44
N ALA A 184 8.79 10.53 -16.40
CA ALA A 184 9.04 11.14 -17.71
C ALA A 184 7.76 11.79 -18.24
N ALA A 185 7.88 12.57 -19.32
CA ALA A 185 6.72 13.18 -19.98
C ALA A 185 5.73 12.11 -20.48
N GLY A 186 4.43 12.42 -20.37
CA GLY A 186 3.35 11.57 -20.86
C GLY A 186 3.29 11.42 -22.38
N THR A 187 2.44 10.51 -22.85
CA THR A 187 2.15 10.31 -24.27
C THR A 187 0.83 9.56 -24.45
N ASP A 188 0.18 9.76 -25.60
CA ASP A 188 -0.98 8.98 -26.03
C ASP A 188 -0.59 7.66 -26.76
N ALA A 189 0.69 7.45 -27.09
CA ALA A 189 1.16 6.30 -27.88
C ALA A 189 2.10 5.37 -27.09
N VAL A 190 2.20 4.09 -27.46
CA VAL A 190 3.33 3.25 -27.00
C VAL A 190 4.59 3.80 -27.66
N PRO A 191 5.56 4.30 -26.89
CA PRO A 191 6.71 5.01 -27.44
C PRO A 191 7.85 4.06 -27.81
N ASP A 192 8.76 4.56 -28.65
CA ASP A 192 10.11 4.03 -28.77
C ASP A 192 10.87 4.30 -27.46
N GLU A 193 11.31 3.25 -26.75
CA GLU A 193 12.01 3.36 -25.47
C GLU A 193 13.29 4.21 -25.56
N ALA A 194 13.94 4.25 -26.73
CA ALA A 194 15.21 4.95 -26.91
C ALA A 194 15.10 6.49 -26.79
N ALA A 195 13.90 7.05 -26.94
CA ALA A 195 13.67 8.49 -26.91
C ALA A 195 13.18 9.03 -25.56
N VAL A 196 12.99 8.17 -24.55
CA VAL A 196 12.38 8.56 -23.28
C VAL A 196 13.41 9.13 -22.32
N GLN A 197 13.26 10.40 -21.96
CA GLN A 197 14.10 11.03 -20.95
C GLN A 197 13.53 10.81 -19.54
N TRP A 198 14.14 9.89 -18.79
CA TRP A 198 13.75 9.57 -17.42
C TRP A 198 14.47 10.45 -16.39
N GLN A 199 13.72 10.92 -15.41
CA GLN A 199 14.24 11.63 -14.23
C GLN A 199 13.94 10.83 -12.97
N ALA A 200 14.88 10.76 -12.03
CA ALA A 200 14.68 10.04 -10.78
C ALA A 200 13.70 10.75 -9.84
N ASP A 201 12.91 9.97 -9.11
CA ASP A 201 12.14 10.47 -7.97
C ASP A 201 13.06 11.18 -6.96
N GLY A 202 12.60 12.30 -6.40
CA GLY A 202 13.38 13.12 -5.50
C GLY A 202 14.53 13.91 -6.17
N ALA A 203 14.66 13.90 -7.49
CA ALA A 203 15.61 14.72 -8.23
C ALA A 203 14.90 15.89 -8.96
N GLY A 204 15.54 17.06 -8.98
CA GLY A 204 15.04 18.23 -9.71
C GLY A 204 13.64 18.65 -9.23
N ILE A 205 12.68 18.64 -10.15
CA ILE A 205 11.28 19.03 -9.90
C ILE A 205 10.45 17.95 -9.19
N TRP A 206 10.96 16.71 -9.09
CA TRP A 206 10.26 15.59 -8.43
C TRP A 206 10.41 15.58 -6.91
N LEU A 207 10.53 16.76 -6.31
CA LEU A 207 10.65 16.94 -4.87
C LEU A 207 9.29 17.33 -4.28
N GLY A 208 8.80 16.53 -3.32
CA GLY A 208 7.71 16.94 -2.43
C GLY A 208 6.31 16.99 -3.07
N TYR A 209 6.03 16.19 -4.10
CA TYR A 209 4.65 15.96 -4.52
C TYR A 209 3.84 15.28 -3.41
N ALA A 210 2.56 15.62 -3.31
CA ALA A 210 1.69 15.08 -2.26
C ALA A 210 1.43 13.59 -2.49
N LEU A 211 1.65 12.75 -1.47
CA LEU A 211 1.26 11.34 -1.53
C LEU A 211 -0.25 11.19 -1.28
N SER A 212 -0.92 10.43 -2.16
CA SER A 212 -2.31 10.05 -1.96
C SER A 212 -2.40 8.96 -0.90
N VAL A 213 -2.90 9.34 0.28
CA VAL A 213 -3.15 8.42 1.39
C VAL A 213 -4.66 8.20 1.49
N MET A 214 -5.11 7.06 0.98
CA MET A 214 -6.49 6.59 1.09
C MET A 214 -6.62 5.83 2.40
N GLN A 215 -6.82 6.55 3.51
CA GLN A 215 -7.03 5.87 4.80
C GLN A 215 -8.23 4.92 4.70
N PRO A 216 -8.03 3.61 4.90
CA PRO A 216 -9.10 2.64 4.70
C PRO A 216 -10.22 2.85 5.71
N GLN A 217 -11.47 2.91 5.24
CA GLN A 217 -12.61 2.87 6.14
C GLN A 217 -13.00 1.43 6.44
N ARG A 218 -13.60 1.20 7.61
CA ARG A 218 -14.11 -0.14 7.97
C ARG A 218 -15.11 -0.65 6.95
N LYS A 219 -15.92 0.24 6.37
CA LYS A 219 -16.89 -0.07 5.31
C LYS A 219 -16.17 -0.60 4.07
N ASP A 220 -15.15 0.10 3.58
CA ASP A 220 -14.40 -0.29 2.38
C ASP A 220 -13.77 -1.69 2.55
N VAL A 221 -13.19 -1.97 3.71
CA VAL A 221 -12.65 -3.30 4.04
C VAL A 221 -13.76 -4.36 4.10
N ALA A 222 -14.89 -4.02 4.72
CA ALA A 222 -16.06 -4.89 4.83
C ALA A 222 -16.87 -5.03 3.52
N GLU A 223 -16.58 -4.27 2.47
CA GLU A 223 -17.29 -4.36 1.20
C GLU A 223 -16.35 -4.69 0.02
N ALA A 224 -15.05 -4.76 0.27
CA ALA A 224 -14.05 -5.15 -0.73
C ALA A 224 -14.46 -6.48 -1.41
N PRO A 225 -14.68 -6.48 -2.74
CA PRO A 225 -15.28 -7.63 -3.43
C PRO A 225 -14.26 -8.71 -3.80
N ASN A 226 -12.96 -8.41 -3.73
CA ASN A 226 -11.89 -9.35 -4.05
C ASN A 226 -10.58 -8.98 -3.33
N LEU A 227 -9.63 -9.91 -3.32
CA LEU A 227 -8.34 -9.75 -2.64
C LEU A 227 -7.47 -8.63 -3.25
N ALA A 228 -7.64 -8.34 -4.54
CA ALA A 228 -6.90 -7.29 -5.21
C ALA A 228 -7.26 -5.91 -4.62
N LEU A 229 -8.55 -5.62 -4.46
CA LEU A 229 -9.02 -4.37 -3.86
C LEU A 229 -8.77 -4.32 -2.35
N LEU A 230 -8.97 -5.44 -1.65
CA LEU A 230 -8.66 -5.50 -0.23
C LEU A 230 -7.18 -5.21 0.04
N GLY A 231 -6.28 -5.80 -0.75
CA GLY A 231 -4.85 -5.53 -0.66
C GLY A 231 -4.49 -4.10 -1.04
N ALA A 232 -5.23 -3.50 -1.98
CA ALA A 232 -5.03 -2.11 -2.37
C ALA A 232 -5.34 -1.13 -1.23
N GLU A 233 -6.43 -1.37 -0.50
CA GLU A 233 -6.79 -0.63 0.71
C GLU A 233 -5.72 -0.80 1.80
N ALA A 234 -5.24 -2.03 2.00
CA ALA A 234 -4.29 -2.33 3.07
C ALA A 234 -2.97 -1.53 2.98
N VAL A 235 -2.54 -1.13 1.78
CA VAL A 235 -1.31 -0.36 1.54
C VAL A 235 -1.25 0.93 2.37
N ASP A 236 -2.39 1.62 2.53
CA ASP A 236 -2.48 2.90 3.24
C ASP A 236 -2.93 2.74 4.71
N CYS A 237 -2.97 1.51 5.23
CA CYS A 237 -3.41 1.23 6.59
C CYS A 237 -2.52 1.93 7.63
N ARG A 238 -3.16 2.71 8.51
CA ARG A 238 -2.51 3.38 9.66
C ARG A 238 -3.17 3.03 11.00
N ALA A 239 -3.81 1.87 11.08
CA ALA A 239 -4.64 1.48 12.22
C ALA A 239 -3.86 1.21 13.53
N CYS A 240 -2.54 1.01 13.47
CA CYS A 240 -1.68 0.84 14.64
C CYS A 240 -0.28 1.41 14.40
N ALA A 241 0.52 1.64 15.43
CA ALA A 241 1.82 2.31 15.35
C ALA A 241 2.85 1.63 14.43
N LEU A 242 2.65 0.37 14.04
CA LEU A 242 3.59 -0.37 13.20
C LEU A 242 3.71 0.15 11.76
N TRP A 243 2.73 0.93 11.26
CA TRP A 243 2.78 1.48 9.90
C TRP A 243 3.96 2.46 9.70
N GLU A 244 4.39 3.13 10.76
CA GLU A 244 5.34 4.23 10.70
C GLU A 244 6.80 3.77 10.54
N PRO A 245 7.32 2.83 11.34
CA PRO A 245 8.69 2.34 11.17
C PRO A 245 8.84 1.26 10.08
N ALA A 246 7.76 0.58 9.70
CA ALA A 246 7.79 -0.42 8.63
C ALA A 246 8.00 0.24 7.26
N SER A 247 8.66 -0.45 6.32
CA SER A 247 8.90 0.12 4.99
C SER A 247 7.63 0.09 4.13
N ARG A 248 6.81 -0.95 4.30
CA ARG A 248 5.56 -1.15 3.56
C ARG A 248 4.64 -2.16 4.25
N THR A 249 3.39 -2.17 3.82
CA THR A 249 2.44 -3.23 4.14
C THR A 249 2.82 -4.51 3.40
N VAL A 250 2.83 -5.64 4.11
CA VAL A 250 2.96 -6.99 3.52
C VAL A 250 1.62 -7.69 3.65
N PHE A 251 0.85 -7.64 2.57
CA PHE A 251 -0.46 -8.29 2.47
C PHE A 251 -0.31 -9.80 2.19
N GLY A 252 -1.42 -10.55 2.22
CA GLY A 252 -1.42 -11.95 1.84
C GLY A 252 -1.27 -12.18 0.33
N GLU A 253 -0.72 -13.33 -0.04
CA GLU A 253 -0.46 -13.73 -1.43
C GLU A 253 -0.98 -15.15 -1.70
N GLY A 254 -1.65 -15.34 -2.84
CA GLY A 254 -2.15 -16.61 -3.34
C GLY A 254 -3.51 -16.47 -4.04
N PRO A 255 -4.08 -17.58 -4.54
CA PRO A 255 -5.34 -17.53 -5.26
C PRO A 255 -6.53 -17.24 -4.33
N GLN A 256 -7.51 -16.46 -4.81
CA GLN A 256 -8.71 -16.15 -4.03
C GLN A 256 -9.58 -17.39 -3.75
N ASN A 257 -9.49 -18.44 -4.57
CA ASN A 257 -10.20 -19.70 -4.37
C ASN A 257 -9.32 -20.77 -3.68
N ALA A 258 -8.24 -20.39 -3.00
CA ALA A 258 -7.37 -21.34 -2.31
C ALA A 258 -8.14 -22.16 -1.28
N LYS A 259 -8.09 -23.49 -1.39
CA LYS A 259 -8.67 -24.42 -0.40
C LYS A 259 -7.88 -24.45 0.91
N LEU A 260 -6.59 -24.13 0.83
CA LEU A 260 -5.67 -24.06 1.96
C LEU A 260 -5.22 -22.61 2.18
N MET A 261 -5.39 -22.13 3.41
CA MET A 261 -4.87 -20.84 3.86
C MET A 261 -3.85 -21.05 4.99
N LEU A 262 -2.69 -20.41 4.91
CA LEU A 262 -1.69 -20.38 5.99
C LEU A 262 -1.60 -18.98 6.59
N VAL A 263 -1.60 -18.90 7.92
CA VAL A 263 -1.47 -17.65 8.66
C VAL A 263 -0.24 -17.70 9.55
N GLY A 264 0.71 -16.80 9.32
CA GLY A 264 1.88 -16.56 10.18
C GLY A 264 1.66 -15.45 11.22
N GLU A 265 2.74 -15.05 11.90
CA GLU A 265 2.71 -14.01 12.92
C GLU A 265 2.69 -12.59 12.32
N GLN A 266 3.78 -12.23 11.65
CA GLN A 266 4.00 -10.91 11.04
C GLN A 266 5.09 -11.02 9.96
N PRO A 267 5.30 -9.98 9.14
CA PRO A 267 6.39 -9.97 8.18
C PRO A 267 7.74 -9.88 8.89
N GLY A 268 8.79 -10.46 8.30
CA GLY A 268 10.17 -10.27 8.71
C GLY A 268 10.86 -9.15 7.94
N ASP A 269 12.17 -9.07 8.12
CA ASP A 269 13.04 -8.07 7.51
C ASP A 269 13.01 -8.10 5.97
N GLN A 270 13.10 -9.30 5.38
CA GLN A 270 13.09 -9.47 3.93
C GLN A 270 11.68 -9.28 3.35
N GLU A 271 10.66 -9.77 4.06
CA GLU A 271 9.25 -9.58 3.68
C GLU A 271 8.89 -8.09 3.64
N ASP A 272 9.31 -7.30 4.64
CA ASP A 272 9.09 -5.85 4.69
C ASP A 272 9.81 -5.10 3.55
N GLN A 273 10.97 -5.57 3.10
CA GLN A 273 11.62 -4.94 1.94
C GLN A 273 10.98 -5.33 0.62
N GLN A 274 10.53 -6.58 0.49
CA GLN A 274 10.04 -7.13 -0.77
C GLN A 274 8.52 -7.01 -0.95
N GLY A 275 7.77 -6.74 0.12
CA GLY A 275 6.31 -6.62 0.09
C GLY A 275 5.56 -7.94 -0.02
N ARG A 276 6.25 -9.07 0.18
CA ARG A 276 5.70 -10.42 -0.04
C ARG A 276 5.84 -11.28 1.22
N PRO A 277 4.82 -12.09 1.57
CA PRO A 277 4.86 -12.91 2.77
C PRO A 277 5.73 -14.16 2.57
N PHE A 278 6.51 -14.51 3.60
CA PHE A 278 7.35 -15.73 3.63
C PHE A 278 8.37 -15.82 2.48
N VAL A 279 9.16 -14.76 2.27
CA VAL A 279 10.28 -14.76 1.29
C VAL A 279 11.65 -14.92 1.96
N GLY A 280 11.73 -14.73 3.28
CA GLY A 280 12.96 -14.89 4.06
C GLY A 280 13.28 -16.34 4.45
N PRO A 281 14.22 -16.55 5.38
CA PRO A 281 14.67 -17.90 5.77
C PRO A 281 13.55 -18.81 6.28
N ALA A 282 12.58 -18.26 7.04
CA ALA A 282 11.42 -19.02 7.51
C ALA A 282 10.49 -19.42 6.34
N GLY A 283 10.40 -18.57 5.31
CA GLY A 283 9.68 -18.87 4.07
C GLY A 283 10.33 -19.99 3.27
N GLN A 284 11.65 -20.01 3.16
CA GLN A 284 12.38 -21.10 2.50
C GLN A 284 12.13 -22.46 3.19
N VAL A 285 12.09 -22.49 4.52
CA VAL A 285 11.71 -23.69 5.28
C VAL A 285 10.27 -24.09 5.01
N LEU A 286 9.35 -23.12 4.95
CA LEU A 286 7.95 -23.37 4.62
C LEU A 286 7.79 -23.94 3.21
N ASP A 287 8.42 -23.35 2.20
CA ASP A 287 8.35 -23.78 0.81
C ASP A 287 8.88 -25.20 0.64
N LYS A 288 10.01 -25.52 1.29
CA LYS A 288 10.57 -26.87 1.32
C LYS A 288 9.59 -27.88 1.96
N ALA A 289 9.03 -27.54 3.11
CA ALA A 289 8.10 -28.41 3.84
C ALA A 289 6.77 -28.61 3.07
N LEU A 290 6.26 -27.57 2.40
CA LEU A 290 5.09 -27.67 1.52
C LEU A 290 5.36 -28.64 0.38
N CYS A 291 6.51 -28.51 -0.29
CA CYS A 291 6.92 -29.42 -1.36
C CYS A 291 7.00 -30.87 -0.88
N GLU A 292 7.62 -31.14 0.26
CA GLU A 292 7.71 -32.48 0.88
C GLU A 292 6.37 -33.05 1.35
N ALA A 293 5.38 -32.18 1.60
CA ALA A 293 4.02 -32.55 1.94
C ALA A 293 3.12 -32.74 0.70
N GLY A 294 3.63 -32.50 -0.51
CA GLY A 294 2.86 -32.59 -1.76
C GLY A 294 1.98 -31.38 -2.03
N LEU A 295 2.22 -30.23 -1.38
CA LEU A 295 1.49 -28.99 -1.57
C LEU A 295 2.28 -28.03 -2.47
N GLN A 296 1.61 -27.46 -3.48
CA GLN A 296 2.23 -26.47 -4.36
C GLN A 296 2.01 -25.06 -3.83
N ARG A 297 3.10 -24.29 -3.64
CA ARG A 297 3.06 -22.94 -3.05
C ARG A 297 2.08 -21.98 -3.72
N HIS A 298 1.91 -22.08 -5.05
CA HIS A 298 1.03 -21.23 -5.84
C HIS A 298 -0.47 -21.58 -5.72
N GLN A 299 -0.81 -22.72 -5.12
CA GLN A 299 -2.20 -23.13 -4.87
C GLN A 299 -2.69 -22.74 -3.46
N VAL A 300 -1.79 -22.21 -2.63
CA VAL A 300 -2.03 -21.90 -1.22
C VAL A 300 -2.09 -20.39 -1.02
N TYR A 301 -3.08 -19.92 -0.27
CA TYR A 301 -3.11 -18.52 0.18
C TYR A 301 -2.31 -18.37 1.47
N VAL A 302 -1.33 -17.47 1.51
CA VAL A 302 -0.44 -17.29 2.65
C VAL A 302 -0.41 -15.84 3.08
N THR A 303 -0.60 -15.63 4.38
CA THR A 303 -0.65 -14.29 4.97
C THR A 303 -0.13 -14.30 6.41
N ASN A 304 -0.18 -13.16 7.09
CA ASN A 304 0.19 -13.01 8.50
C ASN A 304 -0.93 -12.37 9.33
N ALA A 305 -0.93 -12.61 10.64
CA ALA A 305 -1.88 -11.97 11.55
C ALA A 305 -1.72 -10.43 11.57
N VAL A 306 -0.49 -9.95 11.48
CA VAL A 306 -0.14 -8.52 11.37
C VAL A 306 0.51 -8.25 10.02
N LYS A 307 0.21 -7.11 9.38
CA LYS A 307 0.69 -6.76 8.03
C LYS A 307 1.92 -5.85 7.97
N HIS A 308 2.40 -5.37 9.11
CA HIS A 308 3.57 -4.51 9.22
C HIS A 308 4.63 -5.15 10.10
N PHE A 309 5.91 -4.99 9.75
CA PHE A 309 7.01 -5.59 10.50
C PHE A 309 7.27 -4.82 11.80
N HIS A 310 7.12 -5.49 12.95
CA HIS A 310 7.54 -4.94 14.23
C HIS A 310 9.00 -5.30 14.53
N PHE A 311 9.85 -4.28 14.65
CA PHE A 311 11.27 -4.43 14.95
C PHE A 311 11.81 -3.29 15.80
N ILE A 312 12.99 -3.52 16.36
CA ILE A 312 13.86 -2.47 16.94
C ILE A 312 15.20 -2.46 16.23
N TRP A 313 15.87 -1.32 16.20
CA TRP A 313 17.22 -1.21 15.68
C TRP A 313 18.25 -1.77 16.67
N LYS A 314 19.14 -2.63 16.19
CA LYS A 314 20.35 -3.05 16.91
C LYS A 314 21.56 -2.83 16.00
N GLY A 315 22.20 -1.68 16.16
CA GLY A 315 23.16 -1.18 15.17
C GLY A 315 22.44 -0.94 13.83
N SER A 316 23.02 -1.44 12.73
CA SER A 316 22.42 -1.38 11.39
C SER A 316 21.38 -2.47 11.10
N ARG A 317 21.11 -3.37 12.05
CA ARG A 317 20.20 -4.52 11.84
C ARG A 317 18.84 -4.27 12.46
N ARG A 318 17.79 -4.69 11.75
CA ARG A 318 16.40 -4.70 12.25
C ARG A 318 16.14 -6.01 12.98
N LEU A 319 15.97 -5.93 14.29
CA LEU A 319 15.73 -7.09 15.15
C LEU A 319 14.22 -7.25 15.39
N HIS A 320 13.66 -8.34 14.87
CA HIS A 320 12.26 -8.71 15.01
C HIS A 320 11.79 -8.66 16.48
N GLN A 321 10.66 -8.00 16.72
CA GLN A 321 9.93 -7.99 17.98
C GLN A 321 8.55 -8.61 17.80
N LYS A 322 8.10 -9.41 18.76
CA LYS A 322 6.76 -10.02 18.69
C LYS A 322 5.69 -8.92 18.69
N PRO A 323 4.67 -8.96 17.82
CA PRO A 323 3.59 -7.98 17.87
C PRO A 323 2.82 -8.08 19.21
N GLN A 324 2.42 -6.93 19.72
CA GLN A 324 1.61 -6.83 20.94
C GLN A 324 0.12 -7.10 20.64
N ALA A 325 -0.66 -7.32 21.70
CA ALA A 325 -2.10 -7.62 21.58
C ALA A 325 -2.87 -6.52 20.83
N GLU A 326 -2.50 -5.24 21.05
CA GLU A 326 -3.10 -4.10 20.34
C GLU A 326 -2.81 -4.12 18.83
N HIS A 327 -1.61 -4.55 18.41
CA HIS A 327 -1.27 -4.68 17.00
C HIS A 327 -2.10 -5.77 16.34
N VAL A 328 -2.23 -6.93 17.00
CA VAL A 328 -3.06 -8.04 16.52
C VAL A 328 -4.53 -7.62 16.43
N ALA A 329 -5.06 -6.95 17.46
CA ALA A 329 -6.43 -6.47 17.47
C ALA A 329 -6.71 -5.46 16.36
N ALA A 330 -5.81 -4.49 16.14
CA ALA A 330 -5.95 -3.49 15.09
C ALA A 330 -5.87 -4.09 13.68
N CYS A 331 -5.01 -5.11 13.47
CA CYS A 331 -4.82 -5.73 12.17
C CYS A 331 -5.87 -6.79 11.83
N ARG A 332 -6.66 -7.25 12.82
CA ARG A 332 -7.67 -8.30 12.65
C ARG A 332 -8.66 -8.03 11.52
N VAL A 333 -9.03 -6.77 11.30
CA VAL A 333 -9.95 -6.36 10.22
C VAL A 333 -9.49 -6.85 8.84
N TRP A 334 -8.17 -6.89 8.60
CA TRP A 334 -7.60 -7.38 7.35
C TRP A 334 -7.64 -8.90 7.26
N LEU A 335 -7.27 -9.59 8.34
CA LEU A 335 -7.27 -11.05 8.39
C LEU A 335 -8.68 -11.62 8.23
N ASP A 336 -9.67 -11.02 8.88
CA ASP A 336 -11.06 -11.43 8.76
C ASP A 336 -11.59 -11.20 7.33
N ALA A 337 -11.21 -10.08 6.70
CA ALA A 337 -11.59 -9.80 5.32
C ALA A 337 -10.91 -10.76 4.32
N GLU A 338 -9.64 -11.12 4.53
CA GLU A 338 -8.94 -12.16 3.73
C GLU A 338 -9.64 -13.51 3.89
N ARG A 339 -9.94 -13.95 5.13
CA ARG A 339 -10.64 -15.22 5.41
C ARG A 339 -12.01 -15.28 4.74
N ARG A 340 -12.76 -14.18 4.79
CA ARG A 340 -14.07 -14.04 4.14
C ARG A 340 -13.99 -14.16 2.62
N LEU A 341 -12.96 -13.56 2.00
CA LEU A 341 -12.80 -13.58 0.55
C LEU A 341 -12.27 -14.92 0.04
N VAL A 342 -11.34 -15.53 0.79
CA VAL A 342 -10.73 -16.81 0.43
C VAL A 342 -11.67 -17.99 0.68
N ARG A 343 -12.41 -17.97 1.80
CA ARG A 343 -13.25 -19.07 2.28
C ARG A 343 -12.52 -20.43 2.20
N PRO A 344 -11.37 -20.56 2.88
CA PRO A 344 -10.58 -21.78 2.78
C PRO A 344 -11.33 -22.96 3.42
N ALA A 345 -11.16 -24.16 2.85
CA ALA A 345 -11.63 -25.39 3.49
C ALA A 345 -10.81 -25.68 4.76
N LEU A 346 -9.52 -25.34 4.74
CA LEU A 346 -8.60 -25.50 5.87
C LEU A 346 -7.74 -24.25 6.09
N LEU A 347 -7.71 -23.79 7.34
CA LEU A 347 -6.84 -22.71 7.79
C LEU A 347 -5.77 -23.27 8.74
N VAL A 348 -4.50 -23.15 8.35
CA VAL A 348 -3.34 -23.55 9.16
C VAL A 348 -2.75 -22.34 9.86
N MET A 349 -2.71 -22.39 11.18
CA MET A 349 -2.15 -21.37 12.06
C MET A 349 -0.70 -21.72 12.42
N LEU A 350 0.26 -20.97 11.87
CA LEU A 350 1.69 -21.16 12.06
C LEU A 350 2.15 -20.43 13.33
N GLY A 351 2.16 -21.14 14.46
CA GLY A 351 2.61 -20.64 15.75
C GLY A 351 1.53 -19.93 16.57
N ALA A 352 1.92 -19.52 17.79
CA ALA A 352 0.97 -19.11 18.83
C ALA A 352 0.24 -17.80 18.49
N THR A 353 0.94 -16.83 17.90
CA THR A 353 0.33 -15.54 17.57
C THR A 353 -0.69 -15.67 16.44
N ALA A 354 -0.40 -16.46 15.41
CA ALA A 354 -1.36 -16.78 14.36
C ALA A 354 -2.60 -17.46 14.96
N ALA A 355 -2.40 -18.48 15.79
CA ALA A 355 -3.49 -19.20 16.42
C ALA A 355 -4.33 -18.30 17.34
N GLN A 356 -3.69 -17.45 18.15
CA GLN A 356 -4.38 -16.48 19.01
C GLN A 356 -5.18 -15.46 18.18
N SER A 357 -4.62 -14.98 17.06
CA SER A 357 -5.30 -13.99 16.22
C SER A 357 -6.58 -14.52 15.59
N VAL A 358 -6.57 -15.80 15.17
CA VAL A 358 -7.70 -16.47 14.53
C VAL A 358 -8.71 -16.95 15.57
N LEU A 359 -8.25 -17.62 16.64
CA LEU A 359 -9.11 -18.23 17.67
C LEU A 359 -9.57 -17.24 18.74
N GLN A 360 -9.01 -16.03 18.76
CA GLN A 360 -9.32 -14.96 19.71
C GLN A 360 -9.18 -15.36 21.18
N LYS A 361 -8.30 -16.33 21.47
CA LYS A 361 -7.97 -16.80 22.81
C LYS A 361 -6.50 -17.23 22.90
N PRO A 362 -5.88 -17.23 24.08
CA PRO A 362 -4.53 -17.78 24.24
C PRO A 362 -4.45 -19.25 23.79
N VAL A 363 -3.35 -19.62 23.13
CA VAL A 363 -3.14 -20.98 22.58
C VAL A 363 -1.77 -21.50 23.02
N THR A 364 -1.75 -22.71 23.56
CA THR A 364 -0.52 -23.45 23.86
C THR A 364 -0.26 -24.46 22.75
N ILE A 365 0.78 -24.21 21.93
CA ILE A 365 1.07 -25.00 20.72
C ILE A 365 1.22 -26.49 21.02
N SER A 366 1.94 -26.87 22.08
CA SER A 366 2.15 -28.29 22.43
C SER A 366 0.85 -29.05 22.72
N ALA A 367 -0.21 -28.35 23.15
CA ALA A 367 -1.51 -28.95 23.47
C ALA A 367 -2.49 -28.96 22.29
N THR A 368 -2.29 -28.08 21.30
CA THR A 368 -3.26 -27.85 20.21
C THR A 368 -2.78 -28.29 18.84
N ARG A 369 -1.46 -28.49 18.66
CA ARG A 369 -0.90 -28.84 17.35
C ARG A 369 -1.34 -30.23 16.87
N SER A 370 -1.22 -30.46 15.56
CA SER A 370 -1.34 -31.79 14.94
C SER A 370 -2.74 -32.43 15.04
N ARG A 371 -3.78 -31.59 15.18
CA ARG A 371 -5.18 -32.03 15.21
C ARG A 371 -6.06 -31.06 14.41
N LEU A 372 -6.92 -31.63 13.57
CA LEU A 372 -8.00 -30.88 12.92
C LEU A 372 -9.12 -30.60 13.91
N PHE A 373 -9.66 -29.40 13.84
CA PHE A 373 -10.83 -29.00 14.61
C PHE A 373 -11.69 -28.04 13.81
N HIS A 374 -12.98 -28.02 14.09
CA HIS A 374 -13.89 -27.08 13.47
C HIS A 374 -13.58 -25.65 13.93
N LEU A 375 -13.38 -24.73 12.97
CA LEU A 375 -13.08 -23.33 13.26
C LEU A 375 -14.36 -22.47 13.20
N GLU A 376 -14.96 -22.37 12.01
CA GLU A 376 -16.11 -21.51 11.72
C GLU A 376 -16.73 -21.94 10.38
N GLY A 377 -18.06 -21.99 10.29
CA GLY A 377 -18.74 -22.36 9.04
C GLY A 377 -18.31 -23.74 8.57
N GLU A 378 -17.83 -23.86 7.33
CA GLU A 378 -17.29 -25.12 6.80
C GLU A 378 -15.76 -25.24 6.97
N THR A 379 -15.11 -24.19 7.47
CA THR A 379 -13.64 -24.14 7.59
C THR A 379 -13.17 -24.95 8.80
N GLN A 380 -12.21 -25.85 8.55
CA GLN A 380 -11.44 -26.49 9.61
C GLN A 380 -10.19 -25.68 9.95
N GLY A 381 -9.70 -25.85 11.17
CA GLY A 381 -8.46 -25.29 11.69
C GLY A 381 -7.42 -26.37 11.95
N LEU A 382 -6.16 -26.03 11.69
CA LEU A 382 -4.99 -26.81 12.12
C LEU A 382 -3.98 -25.85 12.75
N VAL A 383 -3.48 -26.18 13.94
CA VAL A 383 -2.38 -25.44 14.57
C VAL A 383 -1.08 -26.22 14.36
N THR A 384 0.01 -25.52 14.05
CA THR A 384 1.36 -26.10 14.02
C THR A 384 2.41 -25.07 14.49
N VAL A 385 3.68 -25.46 14.51
CA VAL A 385 4.79 -24.57 14.86
C VAL A 385 5.03 -23.54 13.75
N HIS A 386 5.56 -22.36 14.12
CA HIS A 386 6.01 -21.39 13.12
C HIS A 386 7.36 -21.84 12.52
N PRO A 387 7.61 -21.75 11.20
CA PRO A 387 8.87 -22.19 10.60
C PRO A 387 10.13 -21.54 11.20
N SER A 388 10.03 -20.29 11.68
CA SER A 388 11.15 -19.62 12.36
C SER A 388 11.55 -20.27 13.69
N TYR A 389 10.67 -21.03 14.34
CA TYR A 389 11.00 -21.81 15.54
C TYR A 389 12.02 -22.90 15.20
N LEU A 390 11.85 -23.56 14.05
CA LEU A 390 12.74 -24.63 13.57
C LEU A 390 14.18 -24.11 13.37
N LEU A 391 14.31 -22.87 12.89
CA LEU A 391 15.61 -22.20 12.70
C LEU A 391 16.30 -21.80 13.99
N ARG A 392 15.57 -21.71 15.11
CA ARG A 392 16.10 -21.30 16.42
C ARG A 392 16.45 -22.48 17.33
N LEU A 393 16.18 -23.71 16.89
CA LEU A 393 16.52 -24.91 17.67
C LEU A 393 18.05 -25.08 17.75
N PRO A 394 18.58 -25.33 18.96
CA PRO A 394 20.03 -25.30 19.22
C PRO A 394 20.77 -26.51 18.65
N ASP A 395 20.15 -27.69 18.65
CA ASP A 395 20.74 -28.93 18.17
C ASP A 395 20.05 -29.45 16.90
N GLU A 396 20.85 -30.11 16.06
CA GLU A 396 20.39 -30.61 14.76
C GLU A 396 19.38 -31.75 14.89
N ALA A 397 19.51 -32.60 15.91
CA ALA A 397 18.59 -33.71 16.11
C ALA A 397 17.17 -33.22 16.46
N SER A 398 17.05 -32.22 17.34
CA SER A 398 15.77 -31.57 17.64
C SER A 398 15.20 -30.84 16.42
N ARG A 399 16.06 -30.17 15.63
CA ARG A 399 15.64 -29.52 14.38
C ARG A 399 15.04 -30.52 13.40
N GLN A 400 15.68 -31.66 13.18
CA GLN A 400 15.19 -32.71 12.29
C GLN A 400 13.87 -33.32 12.80
N ARG A 401 13.78 -33.62 14.10
CA ARG A 401 12.53 -34.14 14.69
C ARG A 401 11.36 -33.18 14.55
N GLU A 402 11.55 -31.91 14.90
CA GLU A 402 10.48 -30.91 14.81
C GLU A 402 10.15 -30.54 13.36
N TYR A 403 11.11 -30.55 12.44
CA TYR A 403 10.86 -30.40 11.02
C TYR A 403 10.03 -31.56 10.46
N ALA A 404 10.35 -32.81 10.80
CA ALA A 404 9.57 -33.97 10.38
C ALA A 404 8.11 -33.87 10.84
N ARG A 405 7.88 -33.51 12.11
CA ARG A 405 6.52 -33.28 12.65
C ARG A 405 5.81 -32.12 11.95
N PHE A 406 6.54 -31.06 11.59
CA PHE A 406 5.97 -29.95 10.84
C PHE A 406 5.52 -30.39 9.44
N VAL A 407 6.31 -31.22 8.75
CA VAL A 407 5.92 -31.81 7.46
C VAL A 407 4.72 -32.77 7.62
N GLU A 408 4.65 -33.55 8.69
CA GLU A 408 3.47 -34.39 9.00
C GLU A 408 2.19 -33.56 9.18
N ASP A 409 2.26 -32.43 9.88
CA ASP A 409 1.13 -31.50 10.01
C ASP A 409 0.68 -30.97 8.63
N LEU A 410 1.64 -30.65 7.75
CA LEU A 410 1.32 -30.22 6.38
C LEU A 410 0.79 -31.36 5.50
N ARG A 411 1.21 -32.62 5.71
CA ARG A 411 0.62 -33.78 5.03
C ARG A 411 -0.81 -34.03 5.46
N LEU A 412 -1.12 -33.85 6.75
CA LEU A 412 -2.49 -33.87 7.25
C LEU A 412 -3.33 -32.79 6.55
N ALA A 413 -2.77 -31.59 6.38
CA ALA A 413 -3.43 -30.51 5.65
C ALA A 413 -3.65 -30.87 4.17
N ALA A 414 -2.63 -31.41 3.50
CA ALA A 414 -2.70 -31.86 2.10
C ALA A 414 -3.77 -32.93 1.89
N HIS A 415 -3.81 -33.93 2.79
CA HIS A 415 -4.80 -35.00 2.76
C HIS A 415 -6.22 -34.44 2.91
N TYR A 416 -6.43 -33.52 3.86
CA TYR A 416 -7.74 -32.91 4.09
C TYR A 416 -8.23 -32.13 2.86
N VAL A 417 -7.40 -31.25 2.28
CA VAL A 417 -7.82 -30.46 1.11
C VAL A 417 -7.92 -31.28 -0.17
N GLY A 418 -7.19 -32.40 -0.27
CA GLY A 418 -7.32 -33.37 -1.36
C GLY A 418 -8.56 -34.27 -1.24
N GLN A 419 -9.16 -34.39 -0.06
CA GLN A 419 -10.42 -35.10 0.18
C GLN A 419 -11.65 -34.19 0.12
N ALA A 420 -11.46 -32.87 0.16
CA ALA A 420 -12.53 -31.88 0.22
C ALA A 420 -13.22 -31.63 -1.14
N ASP A 421 -13.27 -32.63 -2.03
CA ASP A 421 -14.03 -32.58 -3.28
C ASP A 421 -15.28 -33.51 -3.26
N PRO A 422 -16.31 -33.20 -2.46
CA PRO A 422 -17.57 -33.95 -2.47
C PRO A 422 -18.57 -33.44 -3.54
N CYS A 423 -18.13 -32.82 -4.64
CA CYS A 423 -19.03 -32.37 -5.72
C CYS A 423 -18.55 -32.76 -7.13
N ALA A 424 -18.01 -33.97 -7.27
CA ALA A 424 -17.74 -34.63 -8.56
C ALA A 424 -18.51 -35.96 -8.68
N THR A 425 -19.74 -36.00 -8.18
CA THR A 425 -20.70 -37.07 -8.47
C THR A 425 -22.06 -36.45 -8.73
N GLU A 426 -22.35 -36.21 -10.01
CA GLU A 426 -23.66 -36.44 -10.63
C GLU A 426 -23.42 -36.67 -12.13
N GLU A 427 -24.19 -37.61 -12.67
CA GLU A 427 -23.97 -38.48 -13.85
C GLU A 427 -23.63 -37.82 -15.20
#